data_AF-X1LRK6-F1
#
_entry.id   AF-X1LRK6-F1
#
_cell.length_a   1.000
_cell.length_b   1.000
_cell.length_c   1.000
_cell.angle_alpha   90.00
_cell.angle_beta   90.00
_cell.angle_gamma   90.00
#
_symmetry.space_group_name_H-M   'P 1'
#
loop_
_entity.id
_entity.type
_entity.pdbx_description
1 polymer ?
#
loop_
_entity_poly.entity_id
_entity_poly.type
_entity_poly.pdbx_seq_one_letter_code
_entity_poly.pdbx_strand_id
1 'polypeptide(L)'
;MKRAKTSRALSPVIATVVLLATTIMVAVAVSYWMGGVADTYMDNEILEAGHLTTVDAVEWTVTFSLKNAGPDPITFLESYVNGAPI
;
A
#
# COMPACT_ATOMS: atom_id res chain seq x y z
N MET A 1 -2.71 -60.62 -24.59
CA MET A 1 -2.42 -60.06 -23.23
C MET A 1 -1.94 -58.63 -23.37
N LYS A 2 -2.74 -57.63 -22.96
CA LYS A 2 -2.33 -56.21 -22.97
C LYS A 2 -1.56 -55.91 -21.68
N ARG A 3 -0.26 -55.59 -21.78
CA ARG A 3 0.54 -55.13 -20.63
C ARG A 3 0.06 -53.73 -20.24
N ALA A 4 -0.33 -53.55 -18.97
CA ALA A 4 -0.59 -52.24 -18.41
C ALA A 4 0.71 -51.41 -18.41
N LYS A 5 0.65 -50.19 -18.94
CA LYS A 5 1.74 -49.22 -18.92
C LYS A 5 2.02 -48.87 -17.46
N THR A 6 3.20 -49.22 -16.95
CA THR A 6 3.65 -48.82 -15.62
C THR A 6 3.79 -47.30 -15.57
N SER A 7 2.86 -46.61 -14.91
CA SER A 7 3.03 -45.19 -14.59
C SER A 7 4.17 -45.07 -13.58
N ARG A 8 5.26 -44.40 -13.96
CA ARG A 8 6.30 -44.03 -13.01
C ARG A 8 5.72 -42.98 -12.07
N ALA A 9 5.33 -43.40 -10.86
CA ALA A 9 4.93 -42.51 -9.80
C ALA A 9 6.17 -41.89 -9.14
N LEU A 10 6.04 -40.64 -8.69
CA LEU A 10 7.02 -40.04 -7.78
C LEU A 10 7.11 -40.90 -6.52
N SER A 11 8.32 -41.06 -5.97
CA SER A 11 8.47 -41.77 -4.71
C SER A 11 7.69 -41.02 -3.62
N PRO A 12 7.12 -41.73 -2.64
CA PRO A 12 6.34 -41.11 -1.58
C PRO A 12 7.10 -39.98 -0.86
N VAL A 13 8.41 -40.15 -0.69
CA VAL A 13 9.28 -39.16 -0.04
C VAL A 13 9.55 -37.94 -0.94
N ILE A 14 9.74 -38.15 -2.24
CA ILE A 14 9.99 -37.02 -3.15
C ILE A 14 8.70 -36.19 -3.32
N ALA A 15 7.54 -36.83 -3.33
CA ALA A 15 6.26 -36.16 -3.42
C ALA A 15 6.04 -35.17 -2.26
N THR A 16 6.40 -35.55 -1.03
CA THR A 16 6.25 -34.66 0.13
C THR A 16 7.21 -33.49 0.10
N VAL A 17 8.45 -33.67 -0.39
CA VAL A 17 9.42 -32.57 -0.52
C VAL A 17 8.96 -31.53 -1.53
N VAL A 18 8.44 -31.97 -2.69
CA VAL A 18 7.92 -31.05 -3.71
C VAL A 18 6.68 -30.30 -3.21
N LEU A 19 5.78 -31.00 -2.51
CA LEU A 19 4.61 -30.38 -1.89
C LEU A 19 5.01 -29.34 -0.84
N LEU A 20 5.96 -29.66 0.04
CA LEU A 20 6.42 -28.73 1.08
C LEU A 20 7.10 -27.50 0.46
N ALA A 21 7.98 -27.72 -0.52
CA ALA A 21 8.71 -26.64 -1.20
C ALA A 21 7.76 -25.66 -1.90
N THR A 22 6.78 -26.18 -2.65
CA THR A 22 5.78 -25.33 -3.33
C THR A 22 4.86 -24.61 -2.34
N THR A 23 4.46 -25.28 -1.25
CA THR A 23 3.63 -24.67 -0.20
C THR A 23 4.35 -23.49 0.45
N ILE A 24 5.61 -23.65 0.84
CA ILE A 24 6.41 -22.57 1.43
C ILE A 24 6.61 -21.44 0.43
N MET A 25 6.89 -21.78 -0.83
CA MET A 25 7.14 -20.77 -1.86
C MET A 25 5.91 -19.88 -2.10
N VAL A 26 4.72 -20.48 -2.21
CA VAL A 26 3.47 -19.75 -2.39
C VAL A 26 3.12 -18.93 -1.14
N ALA A 27 3.32 -19.49 0.06
CA ALA A 27 3.05 -18.77 1.30
C ALA A 27 3.89 -17.48 1.41
N VAL A 28 5.18 -17.57 1.11
CA VAL A 28 6.08 -16.41 1.11
C VAL A 28 5.69 -15.40 0.03
N ALA A 29 5.39 -15.85 -1.19
CA ALA A 29 4.97 -14.97 -2.28
C ALA A 29 3.69 -14.18 -1.95
N VAL A 30 2.68 -14.85 -1.39
CA VAL A 30 1.44 -14.19 -0.99
C VAL A 30 1.67 -13.22 0.17
N SER A 31 2.54 -13.57 1.13
CA SER A 31 2.87 -12.68 2.25
C SER A 31 3.50 -11.38 1.78
N TYR A 32 4.46 -11.44 0.86
CA TYR A 32 5.06 -10.25 0.26
C TYR A 32 4.08 -9.48 -0.61
N TRP A 33 3.22 -10.16 -1.38
CA TRP A 33 2.22 -9.49 -2.20
C TRP A 33 1.19 -8.73 -1.34
N MET A 34 0.68 -9.35 -0.28
CA MET A 34 -0.26 -8.70 0.65
C MET A 34 0.40 -7.55 1.41
N GLY A 35 1.69 -7.67 1.76
CA GLY A 35 2.48 -6.57 2.34
C GLY A 35 2.59 -5.38 1.38
N GLY A 36 2.97 -5.62 0.12
CA GLY A 36 3.11 -4.55 -0.88
C GLY A 36 1.77 -3.87 -1.25
N VAL A 37 0.66 -4.60 -1.18
CA VAL A 37 -0.68 -4.03 -1.36
C VAL A 37 -1.06 -3.13 -0.18
N ALA A 38 -0.74 -3.54 1.06
CA ALA A 38 -1.00 -2.74 2.24
C ALA A 38 -0.21 -1.41 2.23
N ASP A 39 1.06 -1.45 1.85
CA ASP A 39 1.90 -0.25 1.75
C ASP A 39 1.30 0.77 0.77
N THR A 40 0.88 0.31 -0.42
CA THR A 40 0.27 1.19 -1.45
C THR A 40 -1.00 1.91 -0.98
N TYR A 41 -1.75 1.31 -0.04
CA TYR A 41 -2.98 1.92 0.50
C TYR A 41 -2.77 2.67 1.82
N MET A 42 -1.60 2.51 2.47
CA MET A 42 -1.25 3.25 3.67
C MET A 42 -0.62 4.61 3.38
N ASP A 43 -0.22 4.88 2.13
CA ASP A 43 0.28 6.18 1.66
C ASP A 43 -0.81 7.26 1.52
N ASN A 44 -2.00 7.05 2.09
CA ASN A 44 -3.03 8.07 2.09
C ASN A 44 -2.61 9.26 2.97
N GLU A 45 -2.40 10.41 2.34
CA GLU A 45 -2.03 11.67 2.97
C GLU A 45 -3.24 12.25 3.73
N ILE A 46 -3.13 12.34 5.06
CA ILE A 46 -4.12 13.05 5.88
C ILE A 46 -3.52 14.41 6.27
N LEU A 47 -4.02 15.48 5.65
CA LEU A 47 -3.78 16.85 6.09
C LEU A 47 -4.86 17.24 7.09
N GLU A 48 -4.51 17.29 8.37
CA GLU A 48 -5.37 17.86 9.41
C GLU A 48 -5.14 19.37 9.52
N ALA A 49 -6.16 20.17 9.17
CA ALA A 49 -6.12 21.61 9.37
C ALA A 49 -6.41 21.92 10.85
N GLY A 50 -5.36 22.23 11.62
CA GLY A 50 -5.46 22.45 13.07
C GLY A 50 -6.32 23.66 13.45
N HIS A 51 -6.01 24.85 12.92
CA HIS A 51 -6.75 26.08 13.18
C HIS A 51 -6.55 27.12 12.07
N LEU A 52 -7.64 27.79 11.67
CA LEU A 52 -7.63 28.94 10.76
C LEU A 52 -7.69 30.21 11.60
N THR A 53 -6.67 31.06 11.53
CA THR A 53 -6.68 32.37 12.18
C THR A 53 -6.47 33.46 11.14
N THR A 54 -7.24 34.54 11.25
CA THR A 54 -7.06 35.75 10.43
C THR A 54 -6.23 36.74 11.23
N VAL A 55 -5.07 37.10 10.70
CA VAL A 55 -4.23 38.17 11.24
C VAL A 55 -4.50 39.40 10.37
N ASP A 56 -5.28 40.34 10.92
CA ASP A 56 -5.65 41.64 10.38
C ASP A 56 -6.87 41.78 9.44
N ALA A 57 -7.63 42.84 9.69
CA ALA A 57 -8.90 43.17 9.03
C ALA A 57 -8.75 43.93 7.70
N VAL A 58 -7.51 44.21 7.28
CA VAL A 58 -7.21 45.05 6.10
C VAL A 58 -6.57 44.24 4.96
N GLU A 59 -5.79 43.20 5.29
CA GLU A 59 -5.19 42.26 4.34
C GLU A 59 -5.46 40.83 4.81
N TRP A 60 -6.01 39.99 3.94
CA TRP A 60 -6.38 38.62 4.29
C TRP A 60 -5.13 37.72 4.38
N THR A 61 -4.43 37.75 5.51
CA THR A 61 -3.34 36.81 5.79
C THR A 61 -3.89 35.59 6.53
N VAL A 62 -4.05 34.48 5.81
CA VAL A 62 -4.47 33.18 6.38
C VAL A 62 -3.23 32.34 6.65
N THR A 63 -2.90 32.13 7.92
CA THR A 63 -1.77 31.27 8.30
C THR A 63 -2.28 29.86 8.57
N PHE A 64 -1.81 28.89 7.79
CA PHE A 64 -2.07 27.47 8.03
C PHE A 64 -0.89 26.84 8.76
N SER A 65 -1.15 26.21 9.91
CA SER A 65 -0.20 25.28 10.51
C SER A 65 -0.61 23.87 10.09
N LEU A 66 0.18 23.27 9.20
CA LEU A 66 -0.06 21.92 8.68
C LEU A 66 1.08 21.01 9.13
N LYS A 67 0.71 19.79 9.52
CA LYS A 67 1.65 18.73 9.86
C LYS A 67 1.49 17.61 8.85
N ASN A 68 2.58 17.25 8.16
CA ASN A 68 2.61 16.03 7.37
C ASN A 68 2.66 14.83 8.31
N ALA A 69 1.61 14.00 8.29
CA ALA A 69 1.52 12.77 9.05
C ALA A 69 1.91 11.53 8.22
N GLY A 70 2.13 11.70 6.92
CA GLY A 70 2.51 10.63 5.98
C GLY A 70 4.03 10.48 5.81
N PRO A 71 4.44 9.39 5.15
CA PRO A 71 5.86 9.10 4.90
C PRO A 71 6.47 9.95 3.79
N ASP A 72 5.67 10.44 2.84
CA ASP A 72 6.15 11.14 1.64
C ASP A 72 5.95 12.66 1.70
N PRO A 73 6.75 13.47 0.96
CA PRO A 73 6.61 14.92 0.92
C PRO A 73 5.31 15.38 0.24
N ILE A 74 4.49 16.14 0.96
CA ILE A 74 3.25 16.73 0.41
C ILE A 74 3.56 17.98 -0.41
N THR A 75 2.99 18.06 -1.63
CA THR A 75 3.11 19.23 -2.51
C THR A 75 1.79 19.99 -2.60
N PHE A 76 1.82 21.30 -2.38
CA PHE A 76 0.67 22.17 -2.61
C PHE A 76 0.61 22.54 -4.10
N LEU A 77 -0.53 22.25 -4.74
CA LEU A 77 -0.78 22.57 -6.14
C LEU A 77 -1.56 23.89 -6.26
N GLU A 78 -2.76 23.91 -5.71
CA GLU A 78 -3.68 25.04 -5.80
C GLU A 78 -4.45 25.19 -4.49
N SER A 79 -4.72 26.43 -4.11
CA SER A 79 -5.53 26.78 -2.94
C SER A 79 -6.74 27.60 -3.37
N TYR A 80 -7.90 27.23 -2.81
CA TYR A 80 -9.17 27.86 -3.12
C TYR A 80 -9.83 28.37 -1.84
N VAL A 81 -10.35 29.59 -1.88
CA VAL A 81 -11.17 30.18 -0.82
C VAL A 81 -12.53 30.55 -1.41
N ASN A 82 -13.61 29.97 -0.87
CA ASN A 82 -14.97 30.18 -1.37
C ASN A 82 -15.16 29.92 -2.89
N GLY A 83 -14.40 28.96 -3.44
CA GLY A 83 -14.44 28.62 -4.87
C GLY A 83 -13.67 29.56 -5.79
N ALA A 84 -12.98 30.58 -5.27
CA ALA A 84 -12.05 31.41 -6.01
C ALA A 84 -10.60 30.98 -5.72
N PRO A 85 -9.72 30.92 -6.73
CA PRO A 85 -8.30 30.65 -6.51
C PRO A 85 -7.64 31.83 -5.78
N ILE A 86 -6.68 31.54 -4.91
CA ILE A 86 -5.86 32.54 -4.20
C ILE A 86 -4.39 32.44 -4.62
#